data_AF-A0A498GG69-F1
#
_entry.id   AF-A0A498GG69-F1
#
_cell.length_a   1.000
_cell.length_b   1.000
_cell.length_c   1.000
_cell.angle_alpha   90.00
_cell.angle_beta   90.00
_cell.angle_gamma   90.00
#
_symmetry.space_group_name_H-M   'P 1'
#
loop_
_entity.id
_entity.type
_entity.pdbx_description
1 polymer ?
#
loop_
_entity_poly.entity_id
_entity_poly.type
_entity_poly.pdbx_seq_one_letter_code
_entity_poly.pdbx_strand_id
1 'polypeptide(L)'
;MNFNESTITDCRERDGQAAEREAEIDEIIQTAELGRGEGEPLAAESYSAYPQREELTDPKNRSFLTELLSHELVNSIEDAAEECAENPTVKQRWNITLRKAVEVFGIDLSDYFGDYPDETNRLKELLGFQPPDSMIAPSNVLVVSELYVAGLSVGEIVDVLADHTVADTQSVEDTLKKAGLISGTTTQEQASAFEENDGRIGGTSVETETGETEETRGLTVSANDF
;
A
#
# COMPACT_ATOMS: atom_id res chain seq x y z
N MET A 1 8.42 12.79 21.69
CA MET A 1 6.97 12.99 21.49
C MET A 1 6.25 12.45 22.71
N ASN A 2 5.32 13.22 23.27
CA ASN A 2 4.38 12.71 24.26
C ASN A 2 3.01 12.77 23.60
N PHE A 3 2.60 11.68 22.96
CA PHE A 3 1.20 11.52 22.59
C PHE A 3 0.38 11.51 23.88
N ASN A 4 -0.76 12.20 23.88
CA ASN A 4 -1.65 12.15 25.02
C ASN A 4 -2.24 10.72 25.14
N GLU A 5 -2.65 10.33 26.33
CA GLU A 5 -3.11 8.97 26.61
C GLU A 5 -4.35 8.58 25.78
N SER A 6 -5.21 9.56 25.46
CA SER A 6 -6.35 9.36 24.57
C SER A 6 -5.92 8.99 23.15
N THR A 7 -4.98 9.71 22.54
CA THR A 7 -4.50 9.43 21.17
C THR A 7 -3.88 8.06 21.07
N ILE A 8 -3.12 7.63 22.08
CA ILE A 8 -2.54 6.27 22.11
C ILE A 8 -3.65 5.22 22.20
N THR A 9 -4.68 5.48 23.00
CA THR A 9 -5.82 4.56 23.15
C THR A 9 -6.59 4.43 21.84
N ASP A 10 -6.93 5.55 21.21
CA ASP A 10 -7.63 5.59 19.92
C ASP A 10 -6.83 4.89 18.82
N CYS A 11 -5.51 5.10 18.79
CA CYS A 11 -4.59 4.39 17.89
C CYS A 11 -4.62 2.87 18.11
N ARG A 12 -4.59 2.43 19.36
CA ARG A 12 -4.63 0.99 19.69
C ARG A 12 -5.97 0.35 19.36
N GLU A 13 -7.07 1.07 19.54
CA GLU A 13 -8.40 0.59 19.17
C GLU A 13 -8.57 0.45 17.66
N ARG A 14 -7.92 1.31 16.89
CA ARG A 14 -7.89 1.23 15.42
C ARG A 14 -7.07 0.06 14.90
N ASP A 15 -6.05 -0.39 15.63
CA ASP A 15 -5.20 -1.56 15.32
C ASP A 15 -4.78 -1.64 13.83
N GLY A 16 -4.18 -0.56 13.34
CA GLY A 16 -3.72 -0.43 11.97
C GLY A 16 -4.77 0.01 10.93
N GLN A 17 -6.03 0.18 11.31
CA GLN A 17 -7.08 0.75 10.46
C GLN A 17 -7.01 2.28 10.39
N ALA A 18 -7.65 2.86 9.37
CA ALA A 18 -7.79 4.31 9.23
C ALA A 18 -8.70 4.90 10.32
N ALA A 19 -8.49 6.15 10.70
CA ALA A 19 -9.41 6.89 11.56
C ALA A 19 -10.52 7.54 10.75
N GLU A 20 -11.60 7.93 11.42
CA GLU A 20 -12.47 8.98 10.88
C GLU A 20 -11.67 10.28 10.81
N ARG A 21 -11.53 10.83 9.61
CA ARG A 21 -10.62 11.95 9.31
C ARG A 21 -11.27 12.96 8.38
N GLU A 22 -10.62 14.10 8.22
CA GLU A 22 -11.11 15.17 7.36
C GLU A 22 -11.04 14.75 5.89
N ALA A 23 -12.02 15.21 5.09
CA ALA A 23 -12.09 14.88 3.66
C ALA A 23 -10.85 15.33 2.89
N GLU A 24 -10.12 16.35 3.37
CA GLU A 24 -8.85 16.79 2.79
C GLU A 24 -7.77 15.71 2.89
N ILE A 25 -7.72 14.96 4.01
CA ILE A 25 -6.78 13.85 4.17
C ILE A 25 -7.18 12.69 3.26
N ASP A 26 -8.49 12.41 3.15
CA ASP A 26 -8.99 11.44 2.19
C ASP A 26 -8.71 11.85 0.75
N GLU A 27 -8.74 13.13 0.39
CA GLU A 27 -8.40 13.62 -0.95
C GLU A 27 -6.90 13.48 -1.24
N ILE A 28 -6.03 13.74 -0.27
CA ILE A 28 -4.57 13.55 -0.40
C ILE A 28 -4.20 12.05 -0.53
N ILE A 29 -4.96 11.16 0.14
CA ILE A 29 -4.71 9.71 0.18
C ILE A 29 -5.45 8.97 -0.93
N GLN A 30 -6.64 9.42 -1.32
CA GLN A 30 -7.34 9.01 -2.53
C GLN A 30 -6.52 9.54 -3.70
N THR A 31 -5.42 8.85 -3.95
CA THR A 31 -4.93 8.67 -5.29
C THR A 31 -6.14 8.26 -6.11
N ALA A 32 -6.51 9.09 -7.06
CA ALA A 32 -7.18 8.54 -8.20
C ALA A 32 -6.16 7.58 -8.83
N GLU A 33 -6.38 6.30 -8.55
CA GLU A 33 -5.42 5.23 -8.81
C GLU A 33 -5.26 5.12 -10.32
N LEU A 34 -4.02 5.20 -10.79
CA LEU A 34 -3.71 4.84 -12.17
C LEU A 34 -3.77 3.31 -12.25
N GLY A 35 -4.69 2.78 -13.03
CA GLY A 35 -4.78 1.34 -13.19
C GLY A 35 -6.13 0.88 -13.71
N ARG A 36 -6.12 0.03 -14.75
CA ARG A 36 -7.37 -0.46 -15.31
C ARG A 36 -8.15 -1.31 -14.30
N GLY A 37 -9.22 -0.74 -13.75
CA GLY A 37 -10.08 -1.39 -12.75
C GLY A 37 -9.73 -1.06 -11.31
N GLU A 38 -8.70 -0.23 -11.09
CA GLU A 38 -8.37 0.40 -9.83
C GLU A 38 -8.97 1.82 -9.89
N GLY A 39 -10.15 2.04 -9.29
CA GLY A 39 -10.84 3.33 -9.34
C GLY A 39 -11.76 3.57 -10.56
N GLU A 40 -12.09 4.84 -10.82
CA GLU A 40 -12.95 5.25 -11.93
C GLU A 40 -12.15 5.44 -13.24
N PRO A 41 -12.71 5.08 -14.41
CA PRO A 41 -12.01 5.24 -15.68
C PRO A 41 -11.75 6.72 -16.02
N LEU A 42 -10.49 7.05 -16.29
CA LEU A 42 -10.03 8.42 -16.53
C LEU A 42 -10.46 9.03 -17.88
N ALA A 43 -10.75 8.21 -18.89
CA ALA A 43 -10.96 8.67 -20.26
C ALA A 43 -12.25 8.14 -20.92
N ALA A 44 -13.15 7.54 -20.15
CA ALA A 44 -14.44 7.08 -20.62
C ALA A 44 -15.43 6.86 -19.47
N GLU A 45 -16.73 6.72 -19.79
CA GLU A 45 -17.76 6.38 -18.82
C GLU A 45 -17.57 4.98 -18.19
N SER A 46 -16.77 4.10 -18.80
CA SER A 46 -16.41 2.80 -18.23
C SER A 46 -15.14 2.21 -18.87
N TYR A 47 -14.43 1.34 -18.14
CA TYR A 47 -13.29 0.57 -18.68
C TYR A 47 -13.65 -0.37 -19.84
N SER A 48 -14.93 -0.70 -20.00
CA SER A 48 -15.41 -1.50 -21.13
C SER A 48 -15.40 -0.73 -22.45
N ALA A 49 -15.43 0.61 -22.36
CA ALA A 49 -15.34 1.51 -23.50
C ALA A 49 -13.90 1.84 -23.91
N TYR A 50 -12.90 1.39 -23.15
CA TYR A 50 -11.49 1.60 -23.51
C TYR A 50 -11.16 0.83 -24.78
N PRO A 51 -10.46 1.45 -25.75
CA PRO A 51 -10.02 0.75 -26.94
C PRO A 51 -9.05 -0.38 -26.57
N GLN A 52 -9.06 -1.44 -27.36
CA GLN A 52 -8.00 -2.44 -27.26
C GLN A 52 -6.68 -1.84 -27.74
N ARG A 53 -5.56 -2.33 -27.22
CA ARG A 53 -4.22 -1.83 -27.55
C ARG A 53 -3.97 -1.75 -29.06
N GLU A 54 -4.41 -2.76 -29.81
CA GLU A 54 -4.25 -2.82 -31.27
C GLU A 54 -5.08 -1.76 -32.01
N GLU A 55 -6.17 -1.27 -31.41
CA GLU A 55 -7.06 -0.27 -31.98
C GLU A 55 -6.61 1.16 -31.67
N LEU A 56 -5.64 1.35 -30.77
CA LEU A 56 -5.25 2.68 -30.29
C LEU A 56 -4.74 3.61 -31.42
N THR A 57 -4.20 3.05 -32.49
CA THR A 57 -3.77 3.81 -33.68
C THR A 57 -4.90 4.14 -34.67
N ASP A 58 -6.13 3.69 -34.41
CA ASP A 58 -7.28 3.99 -35.25
C ASP A 58 -7.72 5.45 -35.06
N PRO A 59 -8.01 6.21 -36.14
CA PRO A 59 -8.40 7.63 -36.03
C PRO A 59 -9.61 7.90 -35.12
N LYS A 60 -10.51 6.91 -34.95
CA LYS A 60 -11.68 6.98 -34.05
C LYS A 60 -11.28 7.15 -32.57
N ASN A 61 -10.10 6.68 -32.20
CA ASN A 61 -9.61 6.65 -30.82
C ASN A 61 -8.72 7.84 -30.47
N ARG A 62 -8.57 8.81 -31.40
CA ARG A 62 -7.82 10.04 -31.13
C ARG A 62 -8.43 10.84 -29.97
N SER A 63 -9.76 10.91 -29.88
CA SER A 63 -10.45 11.64 -28.80
C SER A 63 -10.19 11.01 -27.43
N PHE A 64 -10.25 9.67 -27.35
CA PHE A 64 -9.89 8.92 -26.15
C PHE A 64 -8.46 9.23 -25.70
N LEU A 65 -7.50 9.22 -26.63
CA LEU A 65 -6.10 9.54 -26.34
C LEU A 65 -5.92 10.96 -25.81
N THR A 66 -6.59 11.95 -26.42
CA THR A 66 -6.51 13.33 -25.95
C THR A 66 -7.17 13.51 -24.59
N GLU A 67 -8.26 12.80 -24.32
CA GLU A 67 -8.97 12.85 -23.04
C GLU A 67 -8.14 12.22 -21.92
N LEU A 68 -7.57 11.03 -22.18
CA LEU A 68 -6.65 10.34 -21.27
C LEU A 68 -5.42 11.18 -20.94
N LEU A 69 -4.75 11.74 -21.95
CA LEU A 69 -3.54 12.55 -21.77
C LEU A 69 -3.82 13.91 -21.12
N SER A 70 -5.07 14.39 -21.15
CA SER A 70 -5.46 15.64 -20.48
C SER A 70 -5.87 15.44 -19.03
N HIS A 71 -5.90 14.19 -18.55
CA HIS A 71 -6.28 13.89 -17.18
C HIS A 71 -5.18 14.31 -16.20
N GLU A 72 -5.55 14.88 -15.06
CA GLU A 72 -4.61 15.45 -14.07
C GLU A 72 -3.66 14.43 -13.42
N LEU A 73 -3.99 13.14 -13.52
CA LEU A 73 -3.21 12.02 -12.99
C LEU A 73 -2.23 11.45 -14.01
N VAL A 74 -2.45 11.74 -15.29
CA VAL A 74 -1.64 11.21 -16.39
C VAL A 74 -0.60 12.25 -16.74
N ASN A 75 0.57 12.13 -16.11
CA ASN A 75 1.68 13.08 -16.28
C ASN A 75 2.75 12.54 -17.24
N SER A 76 2.64 11.27 -17.61
CA SER A 76 3.54 10.60 -18.53
C SER A 76 2.82 9.57 -19.39
N ILE A 77 3.51 9.07 -20.43
CA ILE A 77 3.00 7.94 -21.21
C ILE A 77 3.04 6.64 -20.38
N GLU A 78 3.90 6.58 -19.38
CA GLU A 78 3.98 5.49 -18.42
C GLU A 78 2.72 5.43 -17.54
N ASP A 79 2.19 6.58 -17.10
CA ASP A 79 0.94 6.69 -16.34
C ASP A 79 -0.27 6.36 -17.20
N ALA A 80 -0.32 6.89 -18.43
CA ALA A 80 -1.35 6.51 -19.40
C ALA A 80 -1.34 5.00 -19.69
N ALA A 81 -0.15 4.39 -19.70
CA ALA A 81 0.01 2.96 -19.90
C ALA A 81 -0.37 2.14 -18.66
N GLU A 82 -0.16 2.66 -17.46
CA GLU A 82 -0.61 2.10 -16.19
C GLU A 82 -2.13 2.04 -16.14
N GLU A 83 -2.77 3.15 -16.47
CA GLU A 83 -4.22 3.28 -16.54
C GLU A 83 -4.86 2.33 -17.56
N CYS A 84 -4.18 2.09 -18.69
CA CYS A 84 -4.73 1.24 -19.75
C CYS A 84 -4.41 -0.25 -19.59
N ALA A 85 -3.37 -0.60 -18.84
CA ALA A 85 -2.88 -1.97 -18.75
C ALA A 85 -3.74 -2.83 -17.84
N GLU A 86 -4.18 -4.00 -18.31
CA GLU A 86 -4.90 -4.97 -17.48
C GLU A 86 -4.01 -5.64 -16.43
N ASN A 87 -2.69 -5.60 -16.62
CA ASN A 87 -1.70 -6.17 -15.70
C ASN A 87 -0.31 -5.57 -15.93
N PRO A 88 0.60 -5.65 -14.94
CA PRO A 88 1.96 -5.11 -15.05
C PRO A 88 2.76 -5.67 -16.24
N THR A 89 2.53 -6.94 -16.60
CA THR A 89 3.25 -7.62 -17.70
C THR A 89 2.92 -7.07 -19.09
N VAL A 90 1.79 -6.40 -19.27
CA VAL A 90 1.41 -5.78 -20.56
C VAL A 90 1.66 -4.28 -20.61
N LYS A 91 1.99 -3.62 -19.48
CA LYS A 91 2.30 -2.18 -19.37
C LYS A 91 3.32 -1.73 -20.41
N GLN A 92 4.41 -2.48 -20.58
CA GLN A 92 5.44 -2.14 -21.57
C GLN A 92 4.92 -2.13 -23.01
N ARG A 93 4.00 -3.03 -23.36
CA ARG A 93 3.39 -3.07 -24.70
C ARG A 93 2.41 -1.92 -24.90
N TRP A 94 1.67 -1.56 -23.86
CA TRP A 94 0.79 -0.40 -23.85
C TRP A 94 1.57 0.90 -24.04
N ASN A 95 2.67 1.08 -23.30
CA ASN A 95 3.56 2.24 -23.44
C ASN A 95 4.09 2.41 -24.88
N ILE A 96 4.58 1.34 -25.50
CA ILE A 96 5.05 1.37 -26.90
C ILE A 96 3.91 1.76 -27.85
N THR A 97 2.73 1.20 -27.66
CA THR A 97 1.57 1.49 -28.52
C THR A 97 1.06 2.93 -28.32
N LEU A 98 1.01 3.43 -27.09
CA LEU A 98 0.65 4.81 -26.76
C LEU A 98 1.63 5.80 -27.41
N ARG A 99 2.94 5.59 -27.27
CA ARG A 99 3.98 6.40 -27.95
C ARG A 99 3.76 6.45 -29.46
N LYS A 100 3.50 5.28 -30.06
CA LYS A 100 3.22 5.18 -31.50
C LYS A 100 1.93 5.89 -31.91
N ALA A 101 0.87 5.80 -31.11
CA ALA A 101 -0.40 6.45 -31.41
C ALA A 101 -0.28 7.99 -31.31
N VAL A 102 0.41 8.49 -30.28
CA VAL A 102 0.76 9.91 -30.14
C VAL A 102 1.54 10.40 -31.37
N GLU A 103 2.56 9.65 -31.80
CA GLU A 103 3.35 9.96 -33.00
C GLU A 103 2.47 9.99 -34.26
N VAL A 104 1.63 8.96 -34.45
CA VAL A 104 0.72 8.85 -35.61
C VAL A 104 -0.28 10.00 -35.68
N PHE A 105 -0.79 10.45 -34.54
CA PHE A 105 -1.77 11.55 -34.47
C PHE A 105 -1.12 12.93 -34.36
N GLY A 106 0.21 13.02 -34.26
CA GLY A 106 0.94 14.26 -34.10
C GLY A 106 0.54 15.01 -32.84
N ILE A 107 0.29 14.30 -31.75
CA ILE A 107 -0.01 14.89 -30.44
C ILE A 107 1.30 15.39 -29.86
N ASP A 108 1.40 16.71 -29.62
CA ASP A 108 2.55 17.27 -28.94
C ASP A 108 2.39 17.05 -27.44
N LEU A 109 3.22 16.18 -26.88
CA LEU A 109 3.11 15.80 -25.47
C LEU A 109 3.41 16.97 -24.53
N SER A 110 4.15 18.01 -24.96
CA SER A 110 4.36 19.18 -24.12
C SER A 110 3.10 20.04 -23.93
N ASP A 111 2.08 19.86 -24.78
CA ASP A 111 0.79 20.54 -24.60
C ASP A 111 -0.05 19.92 -23.48
N TYR A 112 0.28 18.69 -23.07
CA TYR A 112 -0.45 17.90 -22.07
C TYR A 112 0.38 17.75 -20.79
N PHE A 113 1.64 17.34 -20.97
CA PHE A 113 2.65 17.25 -19.93
C PHE A 113 3.44 18.56 -19.94
N GLY A 114 2.85 19.62 -19.40
CA GLY A 114 3.56 20.89 -19.21
C GLY A 114 4.78 20.74 -18.28
N ASP A 115 5.43 21.87 -17.94
CA ASP A 115 6.32 21.96 -16.76
C ASP A 115 5.46 21.80 -15.49
N TYR A 116 4.94 20.59 -15.26
CA TYR A 116 4.18 20.31 -14.05
C TYR A 116 5.14 20.32 -12.86
N PRO A 117 4.72 20.92 -11.74
CA PRO A 117 5.53 20.99 -10.53
C PRO A 117 5.92 19.57 -10.11
N ASP A 118 7.12 19.43 -9.53
CA ASP A 118 7.57 18.22 -8.84
C ASP A 118 6.37 17.54 -8.17
N GLU A 119 6.18 16.23 -8.42
CA GLU A 119 5.19 15.35 -7.78
C GLU A 119 4.71 15.98 -6.46
N THR A 120 3.44 16.35 -6.38
CA THR A 120 2.86 16.87 -5.14
C THR A 120 3.22 15.90 -4.04
N ASN A 121 4.15 16.32 -3.18
CA ASN A 121 4.77 15.41 -2.23
C ASN A 121 3.71 15.13 -1.15
N ARG A 122 2.98 14.02 -1.29
CA ARG A 122 1.90 13.60 -0.38
C ARG A 122 2.37 13.64 1.07
N LEU A 123 3.63 13.27 1.30
CA LEU A 123 4.26 13.28 2.61
C LEU A 123 4.35 14.71 3.20
N LYS A 124 4.68 15.72 2.38
CA LYS A 124 4.69 17.13 2.77
C LYS A 124 3.30 17.68 3.04
N GLU A 125 2.31 17.28 2.26
CA GLU A 125 0.91 17.71 2.44
C GLU A 125 0.31 17.11 3.71
N LEU A 126 0.51 15.81 3.93
CA LEU A 126 0.05 15.09 5.12
C LEU A 126 0.74 15.54 6.41
N LEU A 127 2.05 15.81 6.37
CA LEU A 127 2.82 16.20 7.56
C LEU A 127 2.90 17.72 7.76
N GLY A 128 2.53 18.52 6.76
CA GLY A 128 2.73 19.97 6.74
C GLY A 128 4.20 20.42 6.62
N PHE A 129 5.15 19.48 6.48
CA PHE A 129 6.57 19.73 6.25
C PHE A 129 7.22 18.59 5.48
N GLN A 130 8.33 18.85 4.78
CA GLN A 130 9.12 17.82 4.11
C GLN A 130 10.15 17.25 5.11
N PRO A 131 10.08 15.97 5.50
CA PRO A 131 11.15 15.33 6.26
C PRO A 131 12.40 15.19 5.38
N PRO A 132 13.60 15.23 5.96
CA PRO A 132 14.82 14.89 5.23
C PRO A 132 14.75 13.47 4.68
N ASP A 133 15.29 13.22 3.48
CA ASP A 133 15.27 11.89 2.84
C ASP A 133 15.79 10.77 3.74
N SER A 134 16.81 11.05 4.56
CA SER A 134 17.37 10.10 5.54
C SER A 134 16.38 9.64 6.62
N MET A 135 15.27 10.36 6.78
CA MET A 135 14.21 10.04 7.73
C MET A 135 13.03 9.31 7.09
N ILE A 136 12.89 9.33 5.76
CA ILE A 136 11.77 8.71 5.05
C ILE A 136 12.06 7.21 4.91
N ALA A 137 11.69 6.45 5.94
CA ALA A 137 11.89 5.01 5.98
C ALA A 137 10.73 4.34 6.73
N PRO A 138 10.30 3.13 6.34
CA PRO A 138 9.26 2.38 7.03
C PRO A 138 9.68 1.94 8.45
N SER A 139 10.97 2.01 8.77
CA SER A 139 11.53 1.77 10.11
C SER A 139 11.66 3.03 10.96
N ASN A 140 11.36 4.21 10.41
CA ASN A 140 11.45 5.45 11.14
C ASN A 140 10.17 5.67 11.97
N VAL A 141 10.30 5.45 13.27
CA VAL A 141 9.21 5.61 14.24
C VAL A 141 8.57 6.99 14.17
N LEU A 142 9.32 8.06 13.91
CA LEU A 142 8.75 9.41 13.92
C LEU A 142 7.83 9.64 12.72
N VAL A 143 8.27 9.30 11.51
CA VAL A 143 7.47 9.50 10.29
C VAL A 143 6.26 8.59 10.32
N VAL A 144 6.44 7.30 10.64
CA VAL A 144 5.36 6.32 10.69
C VAL A 144 4.32 6.64 11.77
N SER A 145 4.77 7.10 12.96
CA SER A 145 3.84 7.47 14.04
C SER A 145 3.02 8.70 13.69
N GLU A 146 3.64 9.74 13.11
CA GLU A 146 2.92 10.96 12.74
C GLU A 146 1.86 10.69 11.65
N LEU A 147 2.20 9.89 10.63
CA LEU A 147 1.22 9.49 9.61
C LEU A 147 0.05 8.67 10.22
N TYR A 148 0.34 7.75 11.14
CA TYR A 148 -0.71 6.96 11.78
C TYR A 148 -1.64 7.80 12.68
N VAL A 149 -1.05 8.74 13.43
CA VAL A 149 -1.78 9.71 14.26
C VAL A 149 -2.59 10.68 13.40
N ALA A 150 -2.10 11.05 12.21
CA ALA A 150 -2.86 11.83 11.23
C ALA A 150 -4.10 11.10 10.69
N GLY A 151 -4.27 9.81 10.98
CA GLY A 151 -5.47 9.04 10.65
C GLY A 151 -5.29 8.03 9.53
N LEU A 152 -4.06 7.84 9.03
CA LEU A 152 -3.76 6.84 8.00
C LEU A 152 -3.81 5.42 8.58
N SER A 153 -4.27 4.47 7.78
CA SER A 153 -4.11 3.04 8.01
C SER A 153 -2.69 2.58 7.68
N VAL A 154 -2.32 1.37 8.09
CA VAL A 154 -1.03 0.77 7.72
C VAL A 154 -0.86 0.69 6.20
N GLY A 155 -1.92 0.32 5.47
CA GLY A 155 -1.88 0.21 4.01
C GLY A 155 -1.59 1.56 3.34
N GLU A 156 -2.27 2.61 3.78
CA GLU A 156 -2.08 3.97 3.26
C GLU A 156 -0.70 4.52 3.63
N ILE A 157 -0.16 4.19 4.81
CA ILE A 157 1.22 4.57 5.18
C ILE A 157 2.22 3.89 4.26
N VAL A 158 2.03 2.61 3.94
CA VAL A 158 2.89 1.89 2.99
C VAL A 158 2.84 2.57 1.63
N ASP A 159 1.65 2.90 1.15
CA ASP A 159 1.45 3.55 -0.14
C ASP A 159 2.14 4.93 -0.20
N VAL A 160 1.90 5.79 0.79
CA VAL A 160 2.54 7.12 0.88
C VAL A 160 4.07 7.03 1.00
N LEU A 161 4.61 6.00 1.65
CA LEU A 161 6.05 5.80 1.74
C LEU A 161 6.64 5.19 0.45
N ALA A 162 5.84 4.45 -0.34
CA ALA A 162 6.29 3.80 -1.57
C ALA A 162 6.78 4.81 -2.63
N ASP A 163 6.29 6.04 -2.59
CA ASP A 163 6.75 7.17 -3.42
C ASP A 163 8.24 7.48 -3.23
N HIS A 164 8.80 7.12 -2.07
CA HIS A 164 10.13 7.56 -1.65
C HIS A 164 11.08 6.42 -1.28
N THR A 165 10.54 5.29 -0.82
CA THR A 165 11.35 4.16 -0.34
C THR A 165 10.60 2.85 -0.54
N VAL A 166 11.34 1.74 -0.56
CA VAL A 166 10.72 0.42 -0.43
C VAL A 166 10.09 0.34 0.95
N ALA A 167 8.76 0.22 0.99
CA ALA A 167 7.97 0.05 2.19
C ALA A 167 7.09 -1.20 2.05
N ASP A 168 6.90 -1.90 3.15
CA ASP A 168 6.03 -3.07 3.24
C ASP A 168 5.22 -3.02 4.54
N THR A 169 4.06 -3.65 4.52
CA THR A 169 3.11 -3.69 5.63
C THR A 169 3.75 -4.17 6.92
N GLN A 170 4.61 -5.18 6.86
CA GLN A 170 5.21 -5.79 8.04
C GLN A 170 6.20 -4.83 8.71
N SER A 171 7.03 -4.13 7.93
CA SER A 171 7.95 -3.11 8.43
C SER A 171 7.22 -1.94 9.10
N VAL A 172 6.10 -1.49 8.54
CA VAL A 172 5.28 -0.41 9.10
C VAL A 172 4.58 -0.87 10.39
N GLU A 173 3.98 -2.06 10.39
CA GLU A 173 3.35 -2.64 11.60
C GLU A 173 4.36 -2.81 12.73
N ASP A 174 5.53 -3.38 12.46
CA ASP A 174 6.56 -3.58 13.49
C ASP A 174 7.03 -2.25 14.08
N THR A 175 7.07 -1.20 13.28
CA THR A 175 7.41 0.16 13.73
C THR A 175 6.31 0.75 14.62
N LEU A 176 5.04 0.56 14.27
CA LEU A 176 3.91 1.00 15.11
C LEU A 176 3.79 0.20 16.42
N LYS A 177 4.09 -1.11 16.40
CA LYS A 177 4.17 -1.95 17.60
C LYS A 177 5.29 -1.48 18.53
N LYS A 178 6.48 -1.17 17.98
CA LYS A 178 7.60 -0.58 18.74
C LYS A 178 7.25 0.79 19.33
N ALA A 179 6.44 1.58 18.63
CA ALA A 179 5.93 2.86 19.12
C ALA A 179 4.82 2.69 20.18
N GLY A 180 4.26 1.48 20.33
CA GLY A 180 3.14 1.19 21.22
C GLY A 180 1.80 1.75 20.75
N LEU A 181 1.70 2.10 19.46
CA LEU A 181 0.51 2.68 18.83
C LEU A 181 -0.48 1.63 18.33
N ILE A 182 0.00 0.44 17.98
CA ILE A 182 -0.85 -0.73 17.70
C ILE A 182 -0.46 -1.88 18.61
N SER A 183 -1.34 -2.88 18.73
CA SER A 183 -1.15 -4.00 19.66
C SER A 183 -0.33 -5.12 19.03
N GLY A 184 0.20 -5.99 19.88
CA GLY A 184 0.89 -7.23 19.47
C GLY A 184 2.40 -7.16 19.55
N THR A 185 3.03 -8.29 19.22
CA THR A 185 4.48 -8.46 19.22
C THR A 185 5.05 -8.21 17.83
N THR A 186 6.23 -7.62 17.79
CA THR A 186 6.98 -7.43 16.55
C THR A 186 7.43 -8.77 15.98
N THR A 187 7.71 -8.83 14.69
CA THR A 187 8.27 -10.03 14.03
C THR A 187 9.54 -10.52 14.73
N GLN A 188 10.39 -9.58 15.18
CA GLN A 188 11.62 -9.91 15.89
C GLN A 188 11.35 -10.58 17.24
N GLU A 189 10.39 -10.06 18.02
CA GLU A 189 10.00 -10.65 19.30
C GLU A 189 9.34 -12.02 19.11
N GLN A 190 8.55 -12.20 18.05
CA GLN A 190 7.98 -13.50 17.69
C GLN A 190 9.06 -14.52 17.34
N ALA A 191 10.07 -14.12 16.56
CA ALA A 191 11.20 -14.98 16.23
C ALA A 191 12.00 -15.38 17.47
N SER A 192 12.32 -14.42 18.36
CA SER A 192 13.00 -14.71 19.62
C SER A 192 12.19 -15.61 20.55
N ALA A 193 10.88 -15.37 20.68
CA ALA A 193 10.00 -16.23 21.48
C ALA A 193 9.87 -17.65 20.91
N PHE A 194 9.94 -17.81 19.59
CA PHE A 194 9.94 -19.13 18.95
C PHE A 194 11.25 -19.88 19.19
N GLU A 195 12.40 -19.20 19.11
CA GLU A 195 13.71 -19.76 19.44
C GLU A 195 13.81 -20.15 20.92
N GLU A 196 13.34 -19.29 21.83
CA GLU A 196 13.31 -19.57 23.27
C GLU A 196 12.40 -20.75 23.64
N ASN A 197 11.33 -20.97 22.87
CA ASN A 197 10.41 -22.10 23.05
C ASN A 197 10.82 -23.35 22.25
N ASP A 198 12.05 -23.40 21.71
CA ASP A 198 12.58 -24.55 20.95
C ASP A 198 11.65 -24.96 19.79
N GLY A 199 11.06 -23.96 19.13
CA GLY A 199 10.14 -24.14 18.00
C GLY A 199 8.76 -24.70 18.33
N ARG A 200 8.36 -24.73 19.61
CA ARG A 200 7.03 -25.21 20.02
C ARG A 200 5.98 -24.10 19.93
N ILE A 201 5.05 -24.26 19.01
CA ILE A 201 3.85 -23.41 18.91
C ILE A 201 2.78 -24.00 19.84
N GLY A 202 2.54 -23.35 20.98
CA GLY A 202 1.42 -23.67 21.87
C GLY A 202 1.79 -24.52 23.09
N GLY A 203 2.21 -23.87 24.17
CA GLY A 203 2.03 -24.41 25.51
C GLY A 203 0.63 -24.02 25.98
N THR A 204 -0.35 -24.92 25.88
CA THR A 204 -1.55 -24.81 26.71
C THR A 204 -1.09 -24.77 28.16
N SER A 205 -1.25 -23.63 28.83
CA SER A 205 -1.12 -23.53 30.28
C SER A 205 -2.23 -24.39 30.89
N VAL A 206 -1.96 -25.68 31.07
CA VAL A 206 -2.74 -26.52 31.96
C VAL A 206 -2.36 -26.06 33.37
N GLU A 207 -3.23 -25.25 33.95
CA GLU A 207 -3.19 -24.93 35.37
C GLU A 207 -3.15 -26.24 36.16
N THR A 208 -2.11 -26.37 36.97
CA THR A 208 -1.88 -27.52 37.83
C THR A 208 -2.80 -27.36 39.05
N GLU A 209 -3.99 -27.94 38.99
CA GLU A 209 -4.73 -28.28 40.21
C GLU A 209 -4.39 -29.72 40.63
N THR A 210 -3.71 -29.78 41.76
CA THR A 210 -3.33 -30.98 42.52
C THR A 210 -4.51 -31.89 42.81
N GLY A 211 -4.38 -33.19 42.50
CA GLY A 211 -5.31 -34.20 43.00
C GLY A 211 -5.11 -35.61 42.43
N GLU A 212 -4.25 -36.37 43.09
CA GLU A 212 -4.29 -37.84 43.23
C GLU A 212 -3.84 -38.75 42.05
N THR A 213 -2.90 -39.61 42.43
CA THR A 213 -2.33 -40.80 41.80
C THR A 213 -3.33 -41.71 41.06
N GLU A 214 -2.99 -42.19 39.86
CA GLU A 214 -2.67 -43.61 39.58
C GLU A 214 -2.46 -43.91 38.07
N GLU A 215 -1.51 -44.82 37.83
CA GLU A 215 -1.37 -45.73 36.69
C GLU A 215 -1.16 -45.22 35.24
N THR A 216 0.11 -45.31 34.85
CA THR A 216 0.63 -45.88 33.58
C THR A 216 -0.37 -46.32 32.51
N ARG A 217 -0.22 -45.78 31.29
CA ARG A 217 -0.12 -46.56 30.04
C ARG A 217 0.34 -45.69 28.88
N GLY A 218 1.62 -45.83 28.53
CA GLY A 218 2.11 -45.40 27.23
C GLY A 218 1.45 -46.23 26.13
N LEU A 219 0.84 -45.56 25.15
CA LEU A 219 0.31 -46.19 23.94
C LEU A 219 1.21 -45.76 22.78
N THR A 220 2.23 -46.57 22.50
CA THR A 220 2.93 -46.57 21.21
C THR A 220 2.00 -47.18 20.17
N VAL A 221 1.60 -46.43 19.15
CA VAL A 221 0.94 -46.99 17.96
C VAL A 221 1.99 -47.18 16.88
N SER A 222 2.28 -48.45 16.58
CA SER A 222 3.22 -48.89 15.55
C SER A 222 2.69 -48.59 14.15
N ALA A 223 3.56 -48.03 13.30
CA ALA A 223 3.36 -47.96 11.87
C ALA A 223 3.70 -49.33 11.23
N ASN A 224 2.68 -50.14 10.98
CA ASN A 224 2.67 -51.18 9.96
C ASN A 224 1.23 -51.69 9.81
N ASP A 225 0.49 -51.13 8.85
CA ASP A 225 -0.32 -51.91 7.91
C ASP A 225 -0.98 -51.00 6.86
N PHE A 226 -0.67 -51.31 5.59
CA PHE A 226 -1.20 -50.84 4.29
C PHE A 226 -0.81 -49.46 3.74
#